data_AF-T1BGN8-F1
#
_entry.id   AF-T1BGN8-F1
#
_cell.length_a   1.000
_cell.length_b   1.000
_cell.length_c   1.000
_cell.angle_alpha   90.00
_cell.angle_beta   90.00
_cell.angle_gamma   90.00
#
_symmetry.space_group_name_H-M   'P 1'
#
loop_
_entity.id
_entity.type
_entity.pdbx_description
1 polymer ?
#
loop_
_entity_poly.entity_id
_entity_poly.type
_entity_poly.pdbx_seq_one_letter_code
_entity_poly.pdbx_strand_id
1 'polypeptide(L)'
;GTLYSIDLPSYPRPSRKTGRSPVYSWTLPPGRSSGWAVPRALCDRWDLRLGDKADLMPVLARELEQIGLLLYDVPHEEADLRRELRMLDPLLPPGGVVIIDHGPGGSLCAALRGWAGNYHARPARRKALGLFGARRPGEEVLPPDPFQPPAPAS
;
A
#
# COMPACT_ATOMS: atom_id res chain seq x y z
N GLY A 1 -1.78 15.11 4.33
CA GLY A 1 -2.24 13.73 4.48
C GLY A 1 -1.61 13.12 5.71
N THR A 2 -2.23 12.06 6.22
CA THR A 2 -1.74 11.23 7.33
C THR A 2 -1.26 9.91 6.76
N LEU A 3 -0.09 9.43 7.21
CA LEU A 3 0.37 8.08 6.90
C LEU A 3 -0.29 7.12 7.90
N TYR A 4 -0.89 6.05 7.39
CA TYR A 4 -1.35 4.93 8.21
C TYR A 4 -0.47 3.72 7.87
N SER A 5 0.08 3.07 8.89
CA SER A 5 0.94 1.89 8.73
C SER A 5 0.43 0.77 9.63
N ILE A 6 0.38 -0.44 9.08
CA ILE A 6 0.17 -1.66 9.85
C ILE A 6 1.46 -2.45 9.76
N ASP A 7 1.99 -2.87 10.90
CA ASP A 7 3.21 -3.66 10.95
C ASP A 7 3.10 -4.78 12.00
N LEU A 8 3.70 -5.92 11.69
CA LEU A 8 3.83 -7.05 12.60
C LEU A 8 5.32 -7.26 12.89
N PRO A 9 5.89 -6.55 13.88
CA PRO A 9 7.33 -6.54 14.10
C PRO A 9 7.87 -7.93 14.46
N SER A 10 8.92 -8.33 13.74
CA SER A 10 9.69 -9.53 14.06
C SER A 10 10.94 -9.17 14.86
N TYR A 11 11.21 -9.94 15.91
CA TYR A 11 12.38 -9.76 16.78
C TYR A 11 13.33 -10.95 16.64
N PRO A 12 14.65 -10.73 16.75
CA PRO A 12 15.62 -11.82 16.72
C PRO A 12 15.31 -12.80 17.85
N ARG A 13 15.13 -14.08 17.51
CA ARG A 13 15.11 -15.14 18.51
C ARG A 13 16.53 -15.59 18.80
N PRO A 14 16.92 -15.82 20.07
CA PRO A 14 18.21 -16.38 20.37
C PRO A 14 18.36 -17.74 19.67
N SER A 15 19.40 -17.89 18.84
CA SER A 15 19.70 -19.17 18.19
C SER A 15 20.06 -20.20 19.25
N ARG A 16 19.30 -21.30 19.32
CA ARG A 16 19.65 -22.48 20.15
C ARG A 16 20.87 -23.25 19.63
N LYS A 17 21.33 -22.97 18.40
CA LYS A 17 22.53 -23.59 17.81
C LYS A 17 23.68 -22.59 17.83
N THR A 18 24.74 -22.92 18.55
CA THR A 18 26.00 -22.16 18.58
C THR A 18 26.55 -21.99 17.16
N GLY A 19 26.76 -20.74 16.72
CA GLY A 19 27.48 -20.43 15.48
C GLY A 19 26.67 -19.92 14.27
N ARG A 20 25.33 -19.76 14.38
CA ARG A 20 24.57 -19.03 13.35
C ARG A 20 24.21 -17.63 13.84
N SER A 21 24.72 -16.61 13.14
CA SER A 21 24.31 -15.22 13.37
C SER A 21 22.79 -15.07 13.21
N PRO A 22 22.13 -14.28 14.07
CA PRO A 22 20.72 -13.95 13.88
C PRO A 22 20.48 -13.37 12.48
N VAL A 23 19.34 -13.70 11.87
CA VAL A 23 18.94 -13.11 10.58
C VAL A 23 18.43 -11.70 10.86
N TYR A 24 19.30 -10.70 10.67
CA TYR A 24 18.99 -9.29 10.91
C TYR A 24 18.25 -8.60 9.77
N SER A 25 18.08 -9.25 8.60
CA SER A 25 17.51 -8.57 7.42
C SER A 25 16.05 -8.19 7.57
N TRP A 26 15.29 -8.85 8.46
CA TRP A 26 13.85 -8.64 8.64
C TRP A 26 13.45 -8.46 10.11
N THR A 27 14.43 -8.26 11.01
CA THR A 27 14.17 -8.16 12.44
C THR A 27 14.56 -6.79 12.96
N LEU A 28 13.77 -6.30 13.93
CA LEU A 28 14.08 -5.05 14.60
C LEU A 28 15.29 -5.22 15.52
N PRO A 29 16.12 -4.18 15.69
CA PRO A 29 17.18 -4.20 16.69
C PRO A 29 16.61 -4.48 18.10
N PRO A 30 17.39 -5.12 18.99
CA PRO A 30 16.94 -5.38 20.36
C PRO A 30 16.44 -4.11 21.05
N GLY A 31 15.27 -4.20 21.68
CA GLY A 31 14.65 -3.08 22.41
C GLY A 31 14.05 -1.98 21.55
N ARG A 32 13.95 -2.16 20.21
CA ARG A 32 13.33 -1.19 19.29
C ARG A 32 11.98 -1.70 18.80
N SER A 33 10.99 -0.82 18.76
CA SER A 33 9.70 -1.09 18.09
C SER A 33 9.72 -0.56 16.65
N SER A 34 8.72 -0.93 15.86
CA SER A 34 8.46 -0.30 14.56
C SER A 34 8.36 1.22 14.75
N GLY A 35 8.97 1.97 13.82
CA GLY A 35 9.07 3.42 13.92
C GLY A 35 10.26 3.99 14.66
N TRP A 36 11.13 3.16 15.24
CA TRP A 36 12.29 3.66 16.00
C TRP A 36 13.21 4.60 15.18
N ALA A 37 13.25 4.45 13.86
CA ALA A 37 14.07 5.26 12.96
C ALA A 37 13.33 6.49 12.39
N VAL A 38 12.04 6.66 12.69
CA VAL A 38 11.25 7.77 12.16
C VAL A 38 11.54 9.04 12.98
N PRO A 39 11.97 10.14 12.35
CA PRO A 39 12.17 11.41 13.05
C PRO A 39 10.89 11.90 13.73
N ARG A 40 11.01 12.41 14.97
CA ARG A 40 9.87 12.85 15.79
C ARG A 40 8.96 13.86 15.07
N ALA A 41 9.52 14.75 14.27
CA ALA A 41 8.78 15.75 13.51
C ALA A 41 7.82 15.17 12.45
N LEU A 42 7.99 13.88 12.08
CA LEU A 42 7.09 13.19 11.15
C LEU A 42 5.99 12.40 11.87
N CYS A 43 6.11 12.17 13.18
CA CYS A 43 5.17 11.36 13.94
C CYS A 43 3.79 12.01 14.08
N ASP A 44 3.70 13.34 14.05
CA ASP A 44 2.43 14.07 14.23
C ASP A 44 1.39 13.79 13.13
N ARG A 45 1.82 13.22 12.00
CA ARG A 45 0.94 12.81 10.88
C ARG A 45 1.09 11.32 10.57
N TRP A 46 1.40 10.51 11.57
CA TRP A 46 1.59 9.08 11.43
C TRP A 46 0.78 8.28 12.46
N ASP A 47 -0.10 7.41 11.97
CA ASP A 47 -0.79 6.37 12.75
C ASP A 47 -0.11 5.03 12.45
N LEU A 48 0.49 4.43 13.48
CA LEU A 48 1.13 3.11 13.42
C LEU A 48 0.33 2.12 14.27
N ARG A 49 -0.18 1.06 13.64
CA ARG A 49 -0.88 -0.04 14.29
C ARG A 49 -0.02 -1.29 14.28
N LEU A 50 0.25 -1.84 15.46
CA LEU A 50 1.06 -3.04 15.62
C LEU A 50 0.15 -4.27 15.75
N GLY A 51 0.32 -5.23 14.84
CA GLY A 51 -0.47 -6.47 14.84
C GLY A 51 -0.60 -7.08 13.45
N ASP A 52 -1.34 -8.19 13.37
CA ASP A 52 -1.60 -8.85 12.09
C ASP A 52 -2.47 -7.97 11.19
N LYS A 53 -2.05 -7.79 9.94
CA LYS A 53 -2.80 -7.03 8.94
C LYS A 53 -4.17 -7.65 8.66
N ALA A 54 -4.32 -8.96 8.78
CA ALA A 54 -5.59 -9.64 8.56
C ALA A 54 -6.67 -9.16 9.54
N ASP A 55 -6.27 -8.80 10.76
CA ASP A 55 -7.16 -8.28 11.81
C ASP A 55 -7.30 -6.76 11.71
N LEU A 56 -6.20 -6.05 11.53
CA LEU A 56 -6.15 -4.59 11.64
C LEU A 56 -6.60 -3.86 10.38
N MET A 57 -6.33 -4.40 9.19
CA MET A 57 -6.64 -3.72 7.94
C MET A 57 -8.15 -3.58 7.68
N PRO A 58 -9.01 -4.59 7.96
CA PRO A 58 -10.45 -4.40 7.87
C PRO A 58 -10.98 -3.33 8.84
N VAL A 59 -10.36 -3.18 10.01
CA VAL A 59 -10.73 -2.15 10.98
C VAL A 59 -10.34 -0.77 10.43
N LEU A 60 -9.08 -0.60 10.02
CA LEU A 60 -8.58 0.64 9.43
C LEU A 60 -9.38 1.05 8.19
N ALA A 61 -9.73 0.11 7.31
CA ALA A 61 -10.52 0.38 6.11
C ALA A 61 -11.91 0.97 6.40
N ARG A 62 -12.50 0.72 7.57
CA ARG A 62 -13.78 1.31 7.98
C ARG A 62 -13.63 2.73 8.53
N GLU A 63 -12.43 3.10 8.97
CA GLU A 63 -12.13 4.40 9.55
C GLU A 63 -11.65 5.42 8.50
N LEU A 64 -11.12 4.93 7.38
CA LEU A 64 -10.64 5.76 6.29
C LEU A 64 -11.75 6.09 5.30
N GLU A 65 -11.88 7.37 4.96
CA GLU A 65 -12.75 7.80 3.86
C GLU A 65 -12.11 7.51 2.49
N GLN A 66 -10.80 7.74 2.37
CA GLN A 66 -10.07 7.56 1.11
C GLN A 66 -8.59 7.23 1.33
N ILE A 67 -8.01 6.54 0.35
CA ILE A 67 -6.59 6.20 0.26
C ILE A 67 -6.03 6.81 -1.02
N GLY A 68 -5.31 7.94 -0.89
CA GLY A 68 -4.66 8.57 -2.05
C GLY A 68 -3.45 7.78 -2.57
N LEU A 69 -2.74 7.09 -1.66
CA LEU A 69 -1.59 6.25 -1.96
C LEU A 69 -1.66 5.00 -1.09
N LEU A 70 -1.71 3.83 -1.72
CA LEU A 70 -1.53 2.53 -1.10
C LEU A 70 -0.10 2.05 -1.39
N LEU A 71 0.71 1.92 -0.35
CA LEU A 71 2.04 1.30 -0.42
C LEU A 71 1.99 -0.06 0.26
N TYR A 72 2.47 -1.08 -0.43
CA TYR A 72 2.40 -2.45 0.03
C TYR A 72 3.78 -3.12 -0.07
N ASP A 73 4.37 -3.44 1.08
CA ASP A 73 5.59 -4.24 1.16
C ASP A 73 5.22 -5.73 1.07
N VAL A 74 5.97 -6.49 0.27
CA VAL A 74 5.57 -7.73 -0.42
C VAL A 74 4.68 -8.68 0.42
N PRO A 75 3.54 -9.16 -0.12
CA PRO A 75 2.85 -10.31 0.46
C PRO A 75 3.57 -11.61 0.08
N HIS A 76 3.76 -12.50 1.04
CA HIS A 76 4.32 -13.83 0.79
C HIS A 76 3.44 -14.65 -0.19
N GLU A 77 2.13 -14.33 -0.30
CA GLU A 77 1.15 -15.05 -1.11
C GLU A 77 0.29 -14.12 -1.99
N GLU A 78 0.15 -14.45 -3.29
CA GLU A 78 -0.58 -13.61 -4.26
C GLU A 78 -2.09 -13.53 -3.95
N ALA A 79 -2.66 -14.61 -3.41
CA ALA A 79 -4.08 -14.69 -3.08
C ALA A 79 -4.48 -13.67 -2.00
N ASP A 80 -3.58 -13.45 -1.03
CA ASP A 80 -3.78 -12.46 0.02
C ASP A 80 -3.78 -11.06 -0.58
N LEU A 81 -2.74 -10.69 -1.32
CA LEU A 81 -2.67 -9.37 -1.98
C LEU A 81 -3.93 -9.06 -2.79
N ARG A 82 -4.42 -10.03 -3.53
CA ARG A 82 -5.61 -9.86 -4.37
C ARG A 82 -6.87 -9.62 -3.53
N ARG A 83 -7.03 -10.34 -2.41
CA ARG A 83 -8.14 -10.14 -1.47
C ARG A 83 -8.10 -8.76 -0.84
N GLU A 84 -6.92 -8.32 -0.45
CA GLU A 84 -6.70 -7.05 0.24
C GLU A 84 -6.85 -5.86 -0.71
N LEU A 85 -6.32 -5.95 -1.94
CA LEU A 85 -6.57 -4.95 -2.97
C LEU A 85 -8.05 -4.80 -3.26
N ARG A 86 -8.82 -5.89 -3.36
CA ARG A 86 -10.28 -5.81 -3.53
C ARG A 86 -10.99 -5.14 -2.35
N MET A 87 -10.50 -5.38 -1.12
CA MET A 87 -11.07 -4.77 0.08
C MET A 87 -10.84 -3.25 0.10
N LEU A 88 -9.66 -2.80 -0.33
CA LEU A 88 -9.27 -1.40 -0.30
C LEU A 88 -9.66 -0.62 -1.56
N ASP A 89 -9.98 -1.31 -2.65
CA ASP A 89 -10.34 -0.72 -3.94
C ASP A 89 -11.43 0.37 -3.88
N PRO A 90 -12.52 0.20 -3.10
CA PRO A 90 -13.54 1.24 -2.95
C PRO A 90 -13.02 2.54 -2.34
N LEU A 91 -11.91 2.49 -1.60
CA LEU A 91 -11.30 3.65 -0.93
C LEU A 91 -10.30 4.37 -1.83
N LEU A 92 -9.95 3.84 -3.00
CA LEU A 92 -8.98 4.45 -3.93
C LEU A 92 -9.72 5.37 -4.91
N PRO A 93 -9.66 6.71 -4.75
CA PRO A 93 -10.37 7.63 -5.63
C PRO A 93 -9.73 7.68 -7.03
N PRO A 94 -10.38 8.31 -8.02
CA PRO A 94 -9.73 8.67 -9.27
C PRO A 94 -8.40 9.41 -9.02
N GLY A 95 -7.35 9.00 -9.72
CA GLY A 95 -5.98 9.49 -9.47
C GLY A 95 -5.24 8.83 -8.30
N GLY A 96 -5.89 7.96 -7.53
CA GLY A 96 -5.26 7.15 -6.48
C GLY A 96 -4.16 6.25 -7.03
N VAL A 97 -3.15 5.98 -6.21
CA VAL A 97 -1.94 5.24 -6.62
C VAL A 97 -1.76 4.00 -5.76
N VAL A 98 -1.47 2.87 -6.39
CA VAL A 98 -1.06 1.63 -5.72
C VAL A 98 0.40 1.34 -6.09
N ILE A 99 1.25 1.13 -5.09
CA ILE A 99 2.65 0.74 -5.23
C ILE A 99 2.89 -0.53 -4.43
N ILE A 100 3.49 -1.53 -5.07
CA ILE A 100 3.89 -2.80 -4.46
C ILE A 100 5.37 -3.03 -4.73
N ASP A 101 6.12 -3.49 -3.73
CA ASP A 101 7.57 -3.67 -3.86
C ASP A 101 7.94 -4.62 -5.00
N HIS A 102 7.60 -5.91 -4.93
CA HIS A 102 7.72 -6.83 -6.06
C HIS A 102 6.82 -8.07 -5.91
N GLY A 103 6.60 -8.77 -7.03
CA GLY A 103 6.00 -10.10 -7.07
C GLY A 103 7.06 -11.21 -7.19
N PRO A 104 6.63 -12.48 -7.36
CA PRO A 104 7.54 -13.63 -7.45
C PRO A 104 8.70 -13.42 -8.42
N GLY A 105 9.92 -13.73 -7.99
CA GLY A 105 11.14 -13.55 -8.79
C GLY A 105 11.50 -12.10 -9.12
N GLY A 106 10.99 -11.12 -8.36
CA GLY A 106 11.25 -9.69 -8.60
C GLY A 106 10.45 -9.09 -9.77
N SER A 107 9.36 -9.76 -10.17
CA SER A 107 8.52 -9.39 -11.31
C SER A 107 7.28 -8.62 -10.88
N LEU A 108 6.49 -8.13 -11.86
CA LEU A 108 5.20 -7.50 -11.58
C LEU A 108 4.23 -8.54 -10.99
N CYS A 109 3.68 -8.28 -9.81
CA CYS A 109 2.66 -9.16 -9.22
C CYS A 109 1.37 -9.18 -10.06
N ALA A 110 0.78 -10.36 -10.22
CA ALA A 110 -0.43 -10.53 -11.01
C ALA A 110 -1.66 -9.88 -10.36
N ALA A 111 -1.68 -9.72 -9.04
CA ALA A 111 -2.71 -8.94 -8.33
C ALA A 111 -2.71 -7.45 -8.75
N LEU A 112 -1.54 -6.79 -8.79
CA LEU A 112 -1.43 -5.41 -9.30
C LEU A 112 -1.81 -5.31 -10.77
N ARG A 113 -1.38 -6.29 -11.58
CA ARG A 113 -1.76 -6.34 -13.00
C ARG A 113 -3.28 -6.43 -13.17
N GLY A 114 -3.94 -7.30 -12.40
CA GLY A 114 -5.39 -7.45 -12.42
C GLY A 114 -6.11 -6.18 -11.97
N TRP A 115 -5.68 -5.60 -10.84
CA TRP A 115 -6.22 -4.34 -10.35
C TRP A 115 -6.10 -3.21 -11.38
N ALA A 116 -4.92 -3.02 -11.97
CA ALA A 116 -4.70 -2.01 -13.00
C ALA A 116 -5.55 -2.27 -14.26
N GLY A 117 -5.74 -3.55 -14.62
CA GLY A 117 -6.58 -3.97 -15.74
C GLY A 117 -8.05 -3.55 -15.59
N ASN A 118 -8.61 -3.61 -14.37
CA ASN A 118 -9.98 -3.14 -14.09
C ASN A 118 -10.20 -1.66 -14.43
N TYR A 119 -9.12 -0.89 -14.48
CA TYR A 119 -9.14 0.54 -14.76
C TYR A 119 -8.47 0.92 -16.09
N HIS A 120 -8.16 -0.08 -16.94
CA HIS A 120 -7.38 0.11 -18.17
C HIS A 120 -6.04 0.85 -17.95
N ALA A 121 -5.51 0.80 -16.73
CA ALA A 121 -4.25 1.42 -16.35
C ALA A 121 -3.07 0.51 -16.71
N ARG A 122 -1.92 1.12 -17.00
CA ARG A 122 -0.67 0.39 -17.25
C ARG A 122 0.24 0.46 -16.02
N PRO A 123 0.58 -0.68 -15.41
CA PRO A 123 1.60 -0.70 -14.36
C PRO A 123 2.95 -0.19 -14.88
N ALA A 124 3.60 0.63 -14.08
CA ALA A 124 4.97 1.11 -14.29
C ALA A 124 5.92 0.43 -13.31
N ARG A 125 7.20 0.34 -13.69
CA ARG A 125 8.28 -0.20 -12.85
C ARG A 125 9.34 0.86 -12.59
N ARG A 126 9.82 0.96 -11.35
CA ARG A 126 11.04 1.68 -11.00
C ARG A 126 12.17 0.67 -10.79
N LYS A 127 12.85 0.32 -11.88
CA LYS A 127 13.86 -0.77 -11.92
C LYS A 127 14.90 -0.71 -10.80
N ALA A 128 15.39 0.49 -10.46
CA ALA A 128 16.40 0.69 -9.42
C ALA A 128 15.91 0.40 -7.99
N LEU A 129 14.59 0.38 -7.77
CA LEU A 129 13.98 0.25 -6.45
C LEU A 129 13.18 -1.04 -6.29
N GLY A 130 13.13 -1.92 -7.29
CA GLY A 130 12.24 -3.08 -7.27
C GLY A 130 10.76 -2.74 -7.53
N LEU A 131 10.30 -1.56 -7.10
CA LEU A 131 8.89 -1.15 -7.07
C LEU A 131 8.12 -1.24 -8.39
N PHE A 132 6.89 -1.71 -8.29
CA PHE A 132 5.86 -1.63 -9.32
C PHE A 132 4.69 -0.79 -8.82
N GLY A 133 4.06 -0.02 -9.70
CA GLY A 133 2.88 0.74 -9.33
C GLY A 133 1.97 1.05 -10.49
N ALA A 134 0.71 1.33 -10.18
CA ALA A 134 -0.29 1.78 -11.13
C ALA A 134 -1.11 2.91 -10.52
N ARG A 135 -1.59 3.81 -11.38
CA ARG A 135 -2.46 4.92 -11.00
C ARG A 135 -3.85 4.63 -11.55
N ARG A 136 -4.88 4.75 -10.72
CA ARG A 136 -6.27 4.80 -11.17
C ARG A 136 -6.43 6.05 -12.03
N PRO A 137 -6.93 5.98 -13.27
CA PRO A 137 -7.17 7.17 -14.07
C PRO A 137 -8.01 8.18 -13.30
N GLY A 138 -7.79 9.47 -13.55
CA GLY A 138 -8.71 10.49 -13.06
C GLY A 138 -10.09 10.31 -13.69
N GLU A 139 -11.11 10.96 -13.14
CA GLU A 139 -12.28 11.25 -13.96
C GLU A 139 -11.78 12.05 -15.16
N GLU A 140 -12.00 11.53 -16.36
CA GLU A 140 -11.90 12.35 -17.54
C GLU A 140 -12.97 13.42 -17.35
N VAL A 141 -12.58 14.68 -17.13
CA VAL A 141 -13.51 15.79 -17.25
C VAL A 141 -13.91 15.78 -18.71
N LEU A 142 -15.03 15.12 -19.01
CA LEU A 142 -15.67 15.23 -20.30
C LEU A 142 -15.80 16.73 -20.55
N PRO A 143 -15.32 17.25 -21.69
CA PRO A 143 -15.60 18.63 -22.04
C PRO A 143 -17.12 18.82 -21.95
N PRO A 144 -17.60 19.99 -21.49
CA PRO A 144 -19.04 20.25 -21.42
C PRO A 144 -19.66 19.86 -22.76
N ASP A 145 -20.77 19.13 -22.71
CA ASP A 145 -21.47 18.72 -23.92
C ASP A 145 -21.76 20.00 -24.73
N PRO A 146 -21.25 20.13 -25.97
CA PRO A 146 -21.45 21.33 -26.78
C PRO A 146 -22.92 21.58 -27.10
N PHE A 147 -23.79 20.60 -26.83
CA PHE A 147 -25.24 20.68 -26.97
C PHE A 147 -25.99 20.93 -25.65
N GLN A 148 -25.29 21.10 -24.53
CA GLN A 148 -25.93 21.40 -23.25
C GLN A 148 -26.45 22.84 -23.25
N PRO A 149 -27.78 23.07 -23.13
CA PRO A 149 -28.32 24.43 -23.12
C PRO A 149 -27.83 25.20 -21.88
N PRO A 150 -27.67 26.53 -21.98
CA PRO A 150 -27.26 27.35 -20.85
C PRO A 150 -28.23 27.17 -19.68
N ALA A 151 -27.70 27.08 -18.46
CA ALA A 151 -28.50 27.03 -17.25
C ALA A 151 -29.42 28.27 -17.17
N PRO A 152 -30.67 28.13 -16.72
CA PRO A 152 -31.60 29.24 -16.62
C PRO A 152 -31.03 30.32 -15.70
N ALA A 153 -31.02 31.57 -16.18
CA ALA A 153 -30.66 32.72 -15.38
C ALA A 153 -31.66 32.84 -14.21
N SER A 154 -31.12 32.94 -12.99
CA SER A 154 -31.89 33.22 -11.77
C SER A 154 -32.20 34.70 -11.65
#